data_AF-A0A947TDK2-F1
#
_entry.id   AF-A0A947TDK2-F1
#
_cell.length_a   1.000
_cell.length_b   1.000
_cell.length_c   1.000
_cell.angle_alpha   90.00
_cell.angle_beta   90.00
_cell.angle_gamma   90.00
#
_symmetry.space_group_name_H-M   'P 1'
#
loop_
_entity.id
_entity.type
_entity.pdbx_description
1 polymer ?
#
loop_
_entity_poly.entity_id
_entity_poly.type
_entity_poly.pdbx_seq_one_letter_code
_entity_poly.pdbx_strand_id
1 'polypeptide(L)' 'LLEEARQSMNQEIRIQKYIEFQKLLIEDMPVIFLHSPPYLYPVKKEIKGINIKKLAQPSQRFSQIESWFIKTNRVWK' A
#
# COMPACT_ATOMS: atom_id res chain seq x y z
N LEU A 1 4.73 -22.32 -8.17
CA LEU A 1 4.07 -21.35 -7.26
C LEU A 1 3.99 -19.92 -7.79
N LEU A 2 5.09 -19.16 -7.88
CA LEU A 2 5.03 -17.74 -8.31
C LEU A 2 4.58 -17.57 -9.77
N GLU A 3 5.00 -18.46 -10.66
CA GLU A 3 4.57 -18.46 -12.06
C GLU A 3 3.07 -18.74 -12.20
N GLU A 4 2.59 -19.81 -11.55
CA GLU A 4 1.15 -20.14 -11.48
C GLU A 4 0.32 -18.97 -10.91
N ALA A 5 0.81 -18.30 -9.86
CA ALA A 5 0.15 -17.13 -9.29
C ALA A 5 0.07 -15.96 -10.29
N ARG A 6 1.09 -15.77 -11.15
CA ARG A 6 1.08 -14.71 -12.18
C ARG A 6 0.16 -15.03 -13.35
N GLN A 7 0.01 -16.31 -13.70
CA GLN A 7 -0.84 -16.76 -14.80
C GLN A 7 -2.32 -16.88 -14.40
N SER A 8 -2.63 -17.00 -13.11
CA SER A 8 -4.01 -17.13 -12.63
C SER A 8 -4.79 -15.80 -12.64
N MET A 9 -5.95 -15.81 -13.30
CA MET A 9 -6.92 -14.70 -13.25
C MET A 9 -7.77 -14.71 -11.97
N ASN A 10 -7.93 -15.87 -11.32
CA ASN A 10 -8.69 -16.00 -10.08
C ASN A 10 -7.87 -15.50 -8.88
N GLN A 11 -8.40 -14.50 -8.18
CA GLN A 11 -7.76 -13.86 -7.03
C GLN A 11 -7.53 -14.81 -5.85
N GLU A 12 -8.47 -15.70 -5.53
CA GLU A 12 -8.34 -16.65 -4.42
C GLU A 12 -7.20 -17.62 -4.67
N ILE A 13 -7.11 -18.15 -5.90
CA ILE A 13 -6.02 -19.05 -6.32
C ILE A 13 -4.66 -18.33 -6.20
N ARG A 14 -4.57 -17.06 -6.63
CA ARG A 14 -3.34 -16.27 -6.49
C ARG A 14 -2.92 -16.12 -5.02
N ILE A 15 -3.88 -15.80 -4.14
CA ILE A 15 -3.62 -15.63 -2.71
C ILE A 15 -3.08 -16.92 -2.10
N GLN A 16 -3.71 -18.06 -2.40
CA GLN A 16 -3.26 -19.36 -1.88
C GLN A 16 -1.82 -19.68 -2.32
N LYS A 17 -1.50 -19.45 -3.60
CA LYS A 17 -0.14 -19.68 -4.14
C LYS A 17 0.91 -18.75 -3.53
N TYR A 18 0.56 -17.50 -3.23
CA TYR A 18 1.47 -16.58 -2.52
C TYR A 18 1.69 -16.98 -1.06
N ILE A 19 0.66 -17.48 -0.36
CA ILE A 19 0.80 -18.00 1.01
C ILE A 19 1.71 -19.24 1.01
N GLU A 20 1.53 -20.15 0.07
CA GLU A 20 2.36 -21.36 -0.06
C GLU A 20 3.83 -21.00 -0.31
N PHE A 21 4.09 -20.04 -1.21
CA PHE A 21 5.44 -19.53 -1.43
C PHE A 21 6.05 -18.88 -0.18
N GLN A 22 5.28 -18.08 0.56
CA GLN A 22 5.76 -17.43 1.78
C GLN A 22 6.14 -18.43 2.87
N LYS A 23 5.45 -19.58 2.97
CA LYS A 23 5.82 -20.65 3.89
C LYS A 23 7.21 -21.21 3.57
N LEU A 24 7.45 -21.59 2.32
CA LEU A 24 8.75 -22.08 1.87
C LEU A 24 9.86 -21.03 2.08
N LEU A 25 9.57 -19.76 1.81
CA LEU A 25 10.52 -18.67 2.02
C LEU A 25 10.94 -18.52 3.49
N ILE A 26 10.02 -18.73 4.43
CA ILE A 26 10.31 -18.67 5.87
C ILE A 26 11.07 -19.93 6.31
N GLU A 27 10.71 -21.11 5.79
CA GLU A 27 11.36 -22.40 6.09
C GLU A 27 12.82 -22.42 5.63
N ASP A 28 13.09 -21.97 4.40
CA ASP A 28 14.45 -21.93 3.83
C ASP A 28 15.32 -20.80 4.40
N MET A 29 14.69 -19.80 5.05
CA MET A 29 15.32 -18.62 5.66
C MET A 29 16.48 -18.01 4.83
N PRO A 30 16.29 -17.68 3.53
CA PRO A 30 17.36 -17.11 2.71
C PRO A 30 17.66 -15.65 3.06
N VAL A 31 16.73 -14.97 3.76
CA VAL A 31 16.83 -13.58 4.20
C VAL A 31 16.15 -13.41 5.57
N ILE A 32 16.60 -12.43 6.34
CA ILE A 32 16.00 -12.08 7.64
C ILE A 32 15.23 -10.76 7.48
N PHE A 33 13.90 -10.83 7.63
CA PHE A 33 13.05 -9.63 7.62
C PHE A 33 13.17 -8.88 8.94
N LEU A 34 13.58 -7.61 8.89
CA LEU A 34 13.79 -6.80 10.09
C LEU A 34 12.50 -6.13 10.57
N HIS A 35 11.99 -5.16 9.82
CA HIS A 35 10.75 -4.43 10.12
C HIS A 35 10.26 -3.62 8.91
N SER A 36 9.02 -3.14 8.96
CA SER A 36 8.43 -2.24 7.95
C SER A 36 7.82 -1.02 8.67
N PRO A 37 8.58 0.08 8.86
CA PRO A 37 8.13 1.21 9.64
C PRO A 37 7.08 2.03 8.85
N PRO A 38 6.13 2.67 9.53
CA PRO A 38 5.19 3.58 8.87
C PRO A 38 5.94 4.81 8.33
N TYR A 39 5.52 5.28 7.15
CA TYR A 39 6.06 6.50 6.56
C TYR A 39 5.41 7.73 7.20
N LEU A 40 6.18 8.48 8.00
CA LEU A 40 5.72 9.71 8.65
C LEU A 40 5.77 10.89 7.68
N TYR A 41 4.62 11.51 7.43
CA TYR A 41 4.49 12.68 6.56
C TYR A 41 3.67 13.77 7.26
N PRO A 42 4.31 14.65 8.04
CA PRO A 42 3.62 15.76 8.69
C PRO A 42 3.18 16.79 7.64
N VAL A 43 1.91 17.20 7.72
CA VAL A 43 1.33 18.19 6.81
C VAL A 43 0.61 19.27 7.61
N LYS A 44 0.60 20.50 7.08
CA LYS A 44 -0.16 21.60 7.68
C LYS A 44 -1.65 21.26 7.74
N LYS A 45 -2.30 21.58 8.86
CA LYS A 45 -3.74 21.30 9.10
C LYS A 45 -4.68 21.95 8.09
N GLU A 46 -4.23 23.02 7.41
CA GLU A 46 -5.00 23.71 6.36
C GLU A 46 -5.15 22.90 5.08
N ILE A 47 -4.24 21.96 4.81
CA ILE A 47 -4.33 21.08 3.65
C ILE A 47 -5.31 19.94 3.96
N LYS A 48 -6.36 19.86 3.17
CA LYS A 48 -7.43 18.86 3.27
C LYS A 48 -7.38 17.90 2.08
N GLY A 49 -8.14 16.80 2.16
CA GLY A 49 -8.24 15.81 1.09
C GLY A 49 -7.10 14.77 1.05
N ILE A 50 -6.17 14.82 2.00
CA ILE A 50 -5.09 13.83 2.13
C ILE A 50 -5.64 12.52 2.70
N ASN A 51 -5.57 11.44 1.93
CA ASN A 51 -6.04 10.10 2.32
C ASN A 51 -4.98 9.02 2.04
N ILE A 52 -3.85 9.10 2.73
CA ILE A 52 -2.73 8.17 2.54
C ILE A 52 -3.00 6.89 3.34
N LYS A 53 -3.22 5.76 2.66
CA LYS A 53 -3.43 4.44 3.30
C LYS A 53 -2.16 3.60 3.44
N LYS A 54 -1.43 3.42 2.34
CA LYS A 54 -0.19 2.64 2.27
C LYS A 54 0.80 3.34 1.35
N LEU A 55 2.03 3.48 1.80
CA LEU A 55 3.13 4.04 1.04
C LEU A 55 4.24 3.00 0.98
N ALA A 56 4.42 2.38 -0.18
CA ALA A 56 5.58 1.54 -0.45
C ALA A 56 6.80 2.39 -0.81
N GLN A 57 6.58 3.57 -1.40
CA GLN A 57 7.64 4.49 -1.80
C GLN A 57 7.30 5.93 -1.39
N PRO A 58 8.29 6.75 -1.03
CA PRO A 58 8.07 8.16 -0.70
C PRO A 58 7.35 8.96 -1.80
N SER A 59 7.57 8.61 -3.08
CA SER A 59 6.94 9.25 -4.24
C SER A 59 5.42 9.08 -4.26
N GLN A 60 4.90 7.95 -3.75
CA GLN A 60 3.48 7.63 -3.74
C GLN A 60 2.65 8.55 -2.82
N ARG A 61 3.30 9.41 -2.00
CA ARG A 61 2.59 10.42 -1.21
C ARG A 61 1.79 11.39 -2.07
N PHE A 62 2.17 11.54 -3.33
CA PHE A 62 1.50 12.40 -4.30
C PHE A 62 0.53 11.65 -5.22
N SER A 63 0.28 10.36 -5.00
CA SER A 63 -0.62 9.56 -5.85
C SER A 63 -2.08 10.02 -5.84
N GLN A 64 -2.46 10.89 -4.91
CA GLN A 64 -3.80 11.47 -4.79
C GLN A 64 -3.73 12.99 -4.66
N ILE A 65 -2.72 13.62 -5.27
CA ILE A 65 -2.47 15.06 -5.16
C ILE A 65 -3.64 15.90 -5.71
N GLU A 66 -4.36 15.38 -6.70
CA GLU A 66 -5.54 16.00 -7.31
C GLU A 66 -6.71 16.13 -6.34
N SER A 67 -6.74 15.31 -5.29
CA SER A 67 -7.75 15.36 -4.24
C SER A 67 -7.44 16.40 -3.17
N TRP A 68 -6.27 17.05 -3.21
CA TRP A 68 -5.84 17.98 -2.15
C TRP A 68 -6.38 19.38 -2.40
N PHE A 69 -6.84 20.03 -1.33
CA PHE A 69 -7.35 21.39 -1.40
C PHE A 69 -7.14 22.14 -0.09
N ILE A 70 -7.16 23.47 -0.18
CA ILE A 70 -7.07 24.36 0.99
C ILE A 70 -8.38 25.14 1.17
N LYS A 71 -8.90 25.73 0.08
CA LYS A 71 -10.12 26.56 0.12
C LYS A 71 -11.37 25.67 0.05
N THR A 72 -12.35 25.97 0.90
CA THR A 72 -13.66 25.32 0.92
C THR A 72 -14.77 26.36 0.89
N ASN A 73 -15.88 26.05 0.23
CA ASN A 73 -17.08 26.88 0.26
C ASN A 73 -18.14 26.18 1.12
N ARG A 74 -18.81 26.95 1.98
CA ARG A 74 -19.92 26.45 2.79
C ARG A 74 -21.17 26.37 1.91
N VAL A 75 -21.70 25.17 1.74
CA VAL A 75 -23.00 24.95 1.11
C VAL A 75 -24.03 24.81 2.23
N TRP A 76 -25.05 25.68 2.23
CA TRP A 76 -26.19 25.55 3.15
C TRP A 76 -27.03 24.35 2.72
N LYS A 77 -27.50 23.57 3.70
CA LYS A 77 -28.35 22.40 3.50
C LYS A 77 -29.75 22.69 4.04
#